data_AF-A0A9D3SRV4-F1
#
_entry.id   AF-A0A9D3SRV4-F1
#
_cell.length_a   1.000
_cell.length_b   1.000
_cell.length_c   1.000
_cell.angle_alpha   90.00
_cell.angle_beta   90.00
_cell.angle_gamma   90.00
#
_symmetry.space_group_name_H-M   'P 1'
#
loop_
_entity.id
_entity.type
_entity.pdbx_description
1 polymer ?
#
loop_
_entity_poly.entity_id
_entity_poly.type
_entity_poly.pdbx_seq_one_letter_code
_entity_poly.pdbx_strand_id
1 'polypeptide(L)'
;MGLEKEKAETCVFMDEDVFHSTIEPILKKKKEKARAPLPDRDPRDINPHLKVNFEDVIGEPSSTHSLDSVWIGSHALFELIKFVFYRILTTLLAIPMAFVAGLIFAILSCVHIWMVRPLVHSCLMTLPCVQVIWSSLMDTFVRPVFRSAGAFLSKISIKSCKSDAL
;
A
#
# COMPACT_ATOMS: atom_id res chain seq x y z
N MET A 1 -16.96 -9.98 23.26
CA MET A 1 -16.14 -10.58 22.20
C MET A 1 -16.43 -9.83 20.91
N GLY A 2 -15.43 -9.17 20.30
CA GLY A 2 -15.60 -8.65 18.93
C GLY A 2 -15.10 -7.23 18.62
N LEU A 3 -13.99 -6.76 19.22
CA LEU A 3 -13.46 -5.41 18.93
C LEU A 3 -11.95 -5.37 18.65
N GLU A 4 -11.36 -6.48 18.20
CA GLU A 4 -9.91 -6.55 17.92
C GLU A 4 -9.55 -6.76 16.46
N LYS A 5 -10.51 -7.02 15.56
CA LYS A 5 -10.21 -7.34 14.16
C LYS A 5 -10.17 -6.16 13.19
N GLU A 6 -10.44 -4.93 13.62
CA GLU A 6 -10.58 -3.78 12.69
C GLU A 6 -9.36 -2.84 12.66
N LYS A 7 -8.40 -2.96 13.58
CA LYS A 7 -7.20 -2.08 13.61
C LYS A 7 -6.01 -2.58 12.79
N ALA A 8 -6.16 -3.68 12.04
CA ALA A 8 -5.06 -4.29 11.30
C ALA A 8 -4.81 -3.70 9.91
N GLU A 9 -5.74 -2.92 9.34
CA GLU A 9 -5.68 -2.55 7.92
C GLU A 9 -5.35 -1.07 7.65
N THR A 10 -4.90 -0.29 8.63
CA THR A 10 -4.58 1.14 8.38
C THR A 10 -3.37 1.70 9.11
N CYS A 11 -2.50 0.84 9.66
CA CYS A 11 -1.20 1.29 10.11
C CYS A 11 -0.25 1.30 8.93
N VAL A 12 -0.19 2.43 8.24
CA VAL A 12 0.98 2.84 7.47
C VAL A 12 2.15 2.87 8.47
N PHE A 13 2.89 1.77 8.54
CA PHE A 13 4.13 1.66 9.28
C PHE A 13 5.18 2.51 8.56
N MET A 14 5.17 3.82 8.79
CA MET A 14 6.42 4.58 8.75
C MET A 14 7.05 4.45 10.14
N ASP A 15 8.03 3.56 10.17
CA ASP A 15 8.87 3.21 11.30
C ASP A 15 9.76 4.42 11.67
N GLU A 16 9.40 5.16 12.73
CA GLU A 16 10.19 6.28 13.26
C GLU A 16 11.54 5.85 13.86
N ASP A 17 11.79 4.53 13.98
CA ASP A 17 13.02 3.95 14.54
C ASP A 17 14.23 4.07 13.59
N VAL A 18 14.02 4.46 12.33
CA VAL A 18 15.07 4.68 11.33
C VAL A 18 15.89 5.95 11.62
N PHE A 19 15.32 6.98 12.27
CA PHE A 19 16.02 8.25 12.45
C PHE A 19 16.99 8.26 13.65
N HIS A 20 16.63 7.59 14.75
CA HIS A 20 17.47 7.51 15.95
C HIS A 20 18.63 6.51 15.86
N SER A 21 18.59 5.58 14.90
CA SER A 21 19.68 4.61 14.62
C SER A 21 20.92 5.23 13.95
N THR A 22 20.90 6.53 13.63
CA THR A 22 21.95 7.18 12.85
C THR A 22 23.22 7.51 13.65
N ILE A 23 23.17 7.60 14.99
CA ILE A 23 24.27 8.21 15.77
C ILE A 23 25.10 7.21 16.61
N GLU A 24 24.60 6.02 16.99
CA GLU A 24 25.33 5.14 17.93
C GLU A 24 26.12 3.92 17.37
N PRO A 25 25.95 3.34 16.16
CA PRO A 25 26.68 2.12 15.81
C PRO A 25 28.07 2.39 15.23
N ILE A 26 28.60 3.61 15.35
CA ILE A 26 29.86 4.02 14.71
C ILE A 26 31.09 3.24 15.22
N LEU A 27 31.07 2.56 16.38
CA LEU A 27 32.37 2.36 17.05
C LEU A 27 32.76 1.02 17.67
N LYS A 28 32.06 -0.13 17.64
CA LYS A 28 32.68 -1.26 18.40
C LYS A 28 32.63 -2.74 18.06
N LYS A 29 31.63 -3.35 17.41
CA LYS A 29 31.60 -4.83 17.55
C LYS A 29 31.09 -5.73 16.43
N LYS A 30 30.65 -5.20 15.29
CA LYS A 30 30.01 -6.06 14.27
C LYS A 30 30.61 -5.93 12.86
N LYS A 31 31.90 -5.58 12.77
CA LYS A 31 32.61 -5.52 11.49
C LYS A 31 32.98 -6.92 10.93
N GLU A 32 32.84 -8.00 11.70
CA GLU A 32 33.34 -9.33 11.31
C GLU A 32 32.29 -10.44 11.09
N LYS A 33 31.03 -10.31 11.55
CA LYS A 33 30.05 -11.43 11.50
C LYS A 33 28.65 -11.12 10.97
N ALA A 34 28.48 -10.11 10.12
CA ALA A 34 27.15 -9.76 9.57
C ALA A 34 27.15 -9.24 8.13
N ARG A 35 28.07 -9.68 7.27
CA ARG A 35 27.76 -9.75 5.85
C ARG A 35 27.08 -11.10 5.64
N ALA A 36 25.76 -11.14 5.79
CA ALA A 36 24.99 -12.19 5.14
C ALA A 36 25.41 -12.18 3.66
N PRO A 37 25.58 -13.34 3.00
CA PRO A 37 25.82 -13.36 1.56
C PRO A 37 24.70 -12.54 0.93
N LEU A 38 25.07 -11.45 0.24
CA LEU A 38 24.08 -10.71 -0.55
C LEU A 38 23.45 -11.75 -1.48
N PRO A 39 22.11 -11.88 -1.50
CA PRO A 39 21.47 -12.86 -2.38
C PRO A 39 21.95 -12.57 -3.80
N ASP A 40 22.42 -13.62 -4.47
CA ASP A 40 22.85 -13.51 -5.85
C ASP A 40 21.68 -12.92 -6.66
N ARG A 41 21.90 -11.70 -7.16
CA ARG A 41 20.86 -10.94 -7.86
C ARG A 41 20.61 -11.52 -9.25
N ASP A 42 21.44 -12.46 -9.69
CA ASP A 42 21.30 -13.17 -10.95
C ASP A 42 21.66 -14.66 -10.81
N PRO A 43 20.75 -15.48 -10.24
CA PRO A 43 21.01 -16.90 -10.01
C PRO A 43 21.13 -17.73 -11.30
N ARG A 44 20.85 -17.14 -12.47
CA ARG A 44 20.94 -17.79 -13.78
C ARG A 44 22.06 -17.20 -14.66
N ASP A 45 22.81 -16.23 -14.14
CA ASP A 45 23.88 -15.53 -14.84
C ASP A 45 23.49 -15.06 -16.25
N ILE A 46 22.25 -14.59 -16.41
CA ILE A 46 21.71 -14.13 -17.69
C ILE A 46 22.19 -12.71 -18.05
N ASN A 47 22.72 -11.95 -17.08
CA ASN A 47 23.16 -10.58 -17.23
C ASN A 47 24.65 -10.37 -16.85
N PRO A 48 25.60 -11.10 -17.47
CA PRO A 48 27.01 -10.94 -17.15
C PRO A 48 27.54 -9.53 -17.50
N HIS A 49 26.94 -8.87 -18.49
CA HIS A 49 27.30 -7.51 -18.92
C HIS A 49 26.94 -6.41 -17.92
N LEU A 50 26.10 -6.70 -16.91
CA LEU A 50 25.76 -5.73 -15.85
C LEU A 50 26.72 -5.81 -14.66
N LYS A 51 27.62 -6.80 -14.63
CA LYS A 51 28.64 -6.98 -13.58
C LYS A 51 29.85 -6.10 -13.91
N VAL A 52 29.74 -4.82 -13.62
CA VAL A 52 30.86 -3.87 -13.75
C VAL A 52 31.79 -4.03 -12.55
N ASN A 53 32.97 -4.59 -12.79
CA ASN A 53 34.03 -4.72 -11.78
C ASN A 53 34.91 -3.45 -11.76
N PHE A 54 35.58 -3.18 -10.63
CA PHE A 54 36.50 -2.05 -10.49
C PHE A 54 37.60 -2.07 -11.56
N GLU A 55 38.09 -3.26 -11.91
CA GLU A 55 39.08 -3.51 -12.96
C GLU A 55 38.61 -3.08 -14.36
N ASP A 56 37.31 -3.20 -14.63
CA ASP A 56 36.68 -2.84 -15.91
C ASP A 56 36.49 -1.31 -16.05
N VAL A 57 36.47 -0.58 -14.94
CA VAL A 57 36.32 0.89 -14.92
C VAL A 57 37.67 1.61 -14.98
N ILE A 58 38.72 1.04 -14.37
CA ILE A 58 40.06 1.66 -14.33
C ILE A 58 40.94 1.20 -15.50
N GLY A 59 40.70 0.01 -16.07
CA GLY A 59 41.28 -0.41 -17.36
C GLY A 59 42.77 -0.74 -17.35
N GLU A 60 43.35 -1.14 -16.22
CA GLU A 60 44.79 -1.43 -16.11
C GLU A 60 45.10 -2.93 -16.32
N PRO A 61 46.08 -3.32 -17.16
CA PRO A 61 46.57 -4.69 -17.22
C PRO A 61 47.42 -5.05 -15.99
N SER A 62 47.26 -6.29 -15.50
CA SER A 62 47.79 -6.84 -14.24
C SER A 62 49.32 -6.92 -14.09
N SER A 63 50.11 -6.26 -14.95
CA SER A 63 51.56 -6.45 -15.06
C SER A 63 52.41 -5.36 -14.37
N THR A 64 51.82 -4.33 -13.76
CA THR A 64 52.58 -3.23 -13.12
C THR A 64 52.14 -2.97 -11.68
N HIS A 65 52.02 -4.03 -10.89
CA HIS A 65 51.63 -3.98 -9.47
C HIS A 65 52.79 -3.53 -8.56
N SER A 66 53.32 -2.32 -8.77
CA SER A 66 54.39 -1.76 -7.94
C SER A 66 53.86 -1.06 -6.68
N LEU A 67 52.55 -0.79 -6.56
CA LEU A 67 51.94 -0.04 -5.45
C LEU A 67 50.64 -0.71 -4.95
N ASP A 68 50.78 -1.91 -4.40
CA ASP A 68 49.72 -2.74 -3.78
C ASP A 68 48.77 -1.93 -2.86
N SER A 69 49.33 -0.98 -2.09
CA SER A 69 48.58 -0.11 -1.18
C SER A 69 47.65 0.89 -1.88
N VAL A 70 48.02 1.38 -3.06
CA VAL A 70 47.19 2.34 -3.84
C VAL A 70 46.03 1.61 -4.49
N TRP A 71 46.24 0.37 -4.92
CA TRP A 71 45.21 -0.50 -5.48
C TRP A 71 44.13 -0.84 -4.44
N ILE A 72 44.53 -1.29 -3.25
CA ILE A 72 43.61 -1.55 -2.13
C ILE A 72 42.85 -0.28 -1.73
N GLY A 73 43.54 0.86 -1.68
CA GLY A 73 42.94 2.16 -1.34
C GLY A 73 41.88 2.60 -2.36
N SER A 74 42.19 2.44 -3.64
CA SER A 74 41.29 2.83 -4.75
C SER A 74 40.07 1.92 -4.83
N HIS A 75 40.25 0.61 -4.62
CA HIS A 75 39.14 -0.35 -4.56
C HIS A 75 38.19 -0.04 -3.38
N ALA A 76 38.74 0.22 -2.19
CA ALA A 76 37.95 0.58 -1.02
C ALA A 76 37.21 1.92 -1.20
N LEU A 77 37.88 2.91 -1.79
CA LEU A 77 37.29 4.22 -2.07
C LEU A 77 36.17 4.13 -3.11
N PHE A 78 36.34 3.30 -4.15
CA PHE A 78 35.32 3.07 -5.16
C PHE A 78 34.05 2.44 -4.58
N GLU A 79 34.18 1.41 -3.73
CA GLU A 79 33.03 0.81 -3.05
C GLU A 79 32.30 1.82 -2.14
N LEU A 80 33.06 2.65 -1.42
CA LEU A 80 32.52 3.69 -0.54
C LEU A 80 31.77 4.76 -1.32
N ILE A 81 32.37 5.29 -2.39
CA ILE A 81 31.74 6.31 -3.25
C ILE A 81 30.47 5.76 -3.87
N LYS A 82 30.51 4.53 -4.40
CA LYS A 82 29.34 3.86 -4.95
C LYS A 82 28.21 3.78 -3.91
N PHE A 83 28.51 3.32 -2.70
CA PHE A 83 27.53 3.21 -1.62
C PHE A 83 26.94 4.57 -1.21
N VAL A 84 27.79 5.58 -1.00
CA VAL A 84 27.38 6.91 -0.57
C VAL A 84 26.59 7.63 -1.67
N PHE A 85 27.02 7.51 -2.92
CA PHE A 85 26.37 8.14 -4.07
C PHE A 85 24.96 7.60 -4.29
N TYR A 86 24.76 6.28 -4.23
CA TYR A 86 23.42 5.69 -4.32
C TYR A 86 22.49 6.22 -3.22
N ARG A 87 23.01 6.37 -2.00
CA ARG A 87 22.24 6.84 -0.85
C ARG A 87 21.93 8.33 -0.93
N ILE A 88 22.85 9.16 -1.40
CA ILE A 88 22.59 10.59 -1.64
C ILE A 88 21.58 10.75 -2.79
N LEU A 89 21.76 10.04 -3.90
CA LEU A 89 20.91 10.14 -5.07
C LEU A 89 19.46 9.72 -4.76
N THR A 90 19.28 8.62 -4.02
CA THR A 90 17.94 8.18 -3.63
C THR A 90 17.26 9.15 -2.67
N THR A 91 17.99 9.74 -1.72
CA THR A 91 17.42 10.74 -0.81
C THR A 91 17.10 12.04 -1.55
N LEU A 92 17.98 12.48 -2.44
CA LEU A 92 17.78 13.67 -3.26
C LEU A 92 16.54 13.53 -4.16
N LEU A 93 16.28 12.35 -4.71
CA LEU A 93 15.09 12.08 -5.52
C LEU A 93 13.82 11.88 -4.67
N ALA A 94 13.97 11.36 -3.45
CA ALA A 94 12.85 11.18 -2.53
C ALA A 94 12.25 12.52 -2.06
N ILE A 95 13.09 13.54 -1.80
CA ILE A 95 12.65 14.87 -1.36
C ILE A 95 11.63 15.54 -2.31
N PRO A 96 11.90 15.70 -3.63
CA PRO A 96 10.95 16.30 -4.55
C PRO A 96 9.71 15.43 -4.75
N MET A 97 9.84 14.10 -4.75
CA MET A 97 8.69 13.20 -4.82
C MET A 97 7.77 13.35 -3.61
N ALA A 98 8.33 13.43 -2.40
CA ALA A 98 7.57 13.68 -1.18
C ALA A 98 6.89 15.05 -1.20
N PHE A 99 7.57 16.08 -1.72
CA PHE A 99 6.98 17.42 -1.86
C PHE A 99 5.79 17.43 -2.83
N VAL A 100 5.90 16.78 -3.98
CA VAL A 100 4.79 16.66 -4.94
C VAL A 100 3.62 15.88 -4.33
N ALA A 101 3.88 14.76 -3.67
CA ALA A 101 2.85 13.98 -2.99
C ALA A 101 2.14 14.79 -1.89
N GLY A 102 2.90 15.56 -1.10
CA GLY A 102 2.36 16.47 -0.09
C GLY A 102 1.48 17.56 -0.68
N LEU A 103 1.89 18.15 -1.81
CA LEU A 103 1.09 19.17 -2.52
C LEU A 103 -0.22 18.58 -3.05
N ILE A 104 -0.18 17.38 -3.65
CA ILE A 104 -1.39 16.67 -4.11
C ILE A 104 -2.33 16.42 -2.92
N PHE A 105 -1.80 15.95 -1.80
CA PHE A 105 -2.60 15.69 -0.60
C PHE A 105 -3.20 16.98 0.00
N ALA A 106 -2.48 18.09 -0.05
CA ALA A 106 -2.98 19.39 0.39
C ALA A 106 -4.15 19.88 -0.47
N ILE A 107 -4.03 19.77 -1.80
CA ILE A 107 -5.11 20.12 -2.74
C ILE A 107 -6.31 19.19 -2.53
N LEU A 108 -6.07 17.88 -2.43
CA LEU A 108 -7.11 16.89 -2.16
C LEU A 108 -7.84 17.20 -0.85
N SER A 109 -7.11 17.58 0.21
CA SER A 109 -7.69 17.96 1.50
C SER A 109 -8.53 19.22 1.41
N CYS A 110 -8.08 20.22 0.65
CA CYS A 110 -8.85 21.43 0.37
C CYS A 110 -10.16 21.08 -0.34
N VAL A 111 -10.10 20.31 -1.44
CA VAL A 111 -11.29 19.85 -2.17
C VAL A 111 -12.20 19.01 -1.28
N HIS A 112 -11.66 18.14 -0.43
CA HIS A 112 -12.45 17.31 0.47
C HIS A 112 -13.21 18.17 1.51
N ILE A 113 -12.56 19.15 2.12
CA ILE A 113 -13.22 20.04 3.09
C ILE A 113 -14.28 20.90 2.40
N TRP A 114 -13.96 21.46 1.23
CA TRP A 114 -14.83 22.41 0.53
C TRP A 114 -15.93 21.78 -0.32
N MET A 115 -15.73 20.58 -0.86
CA MET A 115 -16.71 19.90 -1.73
C MET A 115 -17.30 18.68 -1.06
N VAL A 116 -16.49 17.80 -0.45
CA VAL A 116 -17.01 16.54 0.11
C VAL A 116 -17.85 16.79 1.36
N ARG A 117 -17.44 17.66 2.28
CA ARG A 117 -18.27 17.97 3.46
C ARG A 117 -19.65 18.54 3.09
N PRO A 118 -19.78 19.57 2.24
CA PRO A 118 -21.11 20.05 1.85
C PRO A 118 -21.86 19.06 0.96
N LEU A 119 -21.19 18.26 0.12
CA LEU A 119 -21.83 17.22 -0.67
C LEU A 119 -22.44 16.14 0.23
N VAL A 120 -21.70 15.66 1.23
CA VAL A 120 -22.19 14.67 2.20
C VAL A 120 -23.35 15.26 2.99
N HIS A 121 -23.23 16.51 3.46
CA HIS A 121 -24.31 17.18 4.18
C HIS A 121 -25.57 17.36 3.32
N SER A 122 -25.40 17.80 2.08
CA SER A 122 -26.50 17.95 1.11
C SER A 122 -27.14 16.60 0.78
N CYS A 123 -26.33 15.56 0.54
CA CYS A 123 -26.81 14.20 0.30
C CYS A 123 -27.66 13.72 1.48
N LEU A 124 -27.16 13.83 2.72
CA LEU A 124 -27.89 13.46 3.93
C LEU A 124 -29.19 14.27 4.11
N MET A 125 -29.24 15.54 3.69
CA MET A 125 -30.47 16.32 3.67
C MET A 125 -31.46 15.86 2.58
N THR A 126 -30.99 15.38 1.44
CA THR A 126 -31.85 14.87 0.35
C THR A 126 -32.35 13.44 0.57
N LEU A 127 -31.59 12.61 1.31
CA LEU A 127 -31.96 11.23 1.66
C LEU A 127 -33.37 11.09 2.25
N PRO A 128 -33.81 11.87 3.26
CA PRO A 128 -35.16 11.75 3.80
C PRO A 128 -36.24 12.10 2.77
N CYS A 129 -36.02 13.07 1.89
CA CYS A 129 -36.95 13.40 0.81
C CYS A 129 -37.09 12.23 -0.18
N VAL A 130 -35.97 11.64 -0.59
CA VAL A 130 -35.95 10.46 -1.47
C VAL A 130 -36.62 9.27 -0.79
N GLN A 131 -36.36 9.05 0.51
CA GLN A 131 -36.98 7.98 1.28
C GLN A 131 -38.50 8.12 1.36
N VAL A 132 -39.03 9.33 1.53
CA VAL A 132 -40.48 9.58 1.55
C VAL A 132 -41.11 9.30 0.19
N ILE A 133 -40.49 9.79 -0.89
CA ILE A 133 -40.95 9.54 -2.27
C ILE A 133 -40.90 8.03 -2.57
N TRP A 134 -39.80 7.38 -2.21
CA TRP A 134 -39.61 5.94 -2.39
C TRP A 134 -40.62 5.12 -1.59
N SER A 135 -40.87 5.50 -0.33
CA SER A 135 -41.88 4.86 0.52
C SER A 135 -43.29 5.01 -0.05
N SER A 136 -43.64 6.20 -0.56
CA SER A 136 -44.93 6.44 -1.19
C SER A 136 -45.10 5.64 -2.49
N LEU A 137 -44.04 5.55 -3.29
CA LEU A 137 -44.01 4.74 -4.51
C LEU A 137 -44.13 3.25 -4.19
N MET A 138 -43.36 2.76 -3.22
CA MET A 138 -43.46 1.39 -2.73
C MET A 138 -44.86 1.11 -2.16
N ASP A 139 -45.45 1.98 -1.36
CA ASP A 139 -46.82 1.78 -0.86
C ASP A 139 -47.83 1.65 -2.02
N THR A 140 -47.71 2.52 -3.03
CA THR A 140 -48.60 2.51 -4.20
C THR A 140 -48.45 1.26 -5.07
N PHE A 141 -47.25 0.70 -5.20
CA PHE A 141 -47.01 -0.51 -6.01
C PHE A 141 -47.16 -1.81 -5.22
N VAL A 142 -46.52 -1.88 -4.06
CA VAL A 142 -46.40 -3.08 -3.22
C VAL A 142 -47.75 -3.36 -2.54
N ARG A 143 -48.43 -2.37 -1.97
CA ARG A 143 -49.69 -2.60 -1.25
C ARG A 143 -50.78 -3.25 -2.11
N PRO A 144 -51.08 -2.82 -3.36
CA PRO A 144 -52.07 -3.48 -4.20
C PRO A 144 -51.61 -4.85 -4.72
N VAL A 145 -50.32 -5.02 -5.03
CA VAL A 145 -49.78 -6.31 -5.50
C VAL A 145 -49.91 -7.37 -4.41
N PHE A 146 -49.48 -7.06 -3.19
CA PHE A 146 -49.55 -7.99 -2.06
C PHE A 146 -51.00 -8.23 -1.60
N ARG A 147 -51.86 -7.21 -1.66
CA ARG A 147 -53.29 -7.38 -1.38
C ARG A 147 -53.97 -8.29 -2.39
N SER A 148 -53.66 -8.13 -3.67
CA SER A 148 -54.20 -8.98 -4.74
C SER A 148 -53.68 -10.40 -4.63
N ALA A 149 -52.36 -10.59 -4.48
CA ALA A 149 -51.75 -11.90 -4.28
C ALA A 149 -52.30 -12.62 -3.04
N GLY A 150 -52.46 -11.92 -1.91
CA GLY A 150 -53.08 -12.45 -0.71
C GLY A 150 -54.54 -12.86 -0.91
N ALA A 151 -55.31 -12.09 -1.69
CA ALA A 151 -56.69 -12.45 -2.03
C ALA A 151 -56.79 -13.68 -2.94
N PHE A 152 -55.86 -13.85 -3.90
CA PHE A 152 -55.78 -15.06 -4.72
C PHE A 152 -55.44 -16.31 -3.90
N LEU A 153 -54.45 -16.20 -2.99
CA LEU A 153 -54.03 -17.30 -2.13
C LEU A 153 -55.11 -17.66 -1.09
N SER A 154 -55.82 -16.67 -0.55
CA SER A 154 -56.92 -16.91 0.41
C SER A 154 -58.11 -17.63 -0.22
N LYS A 155 -58.37 -17.43 -1.52
CA LYS A 155 -59.41 -18.17 -2.25
C LYS A 155 -59.05 -19.64 -2.48
N ILE A 156 -57.78 -20.01 -2.41
CA ILE A 156 -57.32 -21.41 -2.45
C ILE A 156 -57.31 -21.98 -1.03
N SER A 157 -58.50 -22.15 -0.45
CA SER A 157 -58.66 -22.93 0.78
C SER A 157 -59.03 -24.37 0.39
N ILE A 158 -58.04 -25.26 0.45
CA ILE A 158 -58.24 -26.70 0.22
C ILE A 158 -58.86 -27.27 1.49
N LYS A 159 -60.16 -27.57 1.46
CA LYS A 159 -60.81 -28.36 2.51
C LYS A 159 -60.32 -29.80 2.37
N SER A 160 -59.28 -30.17 3.12
CA SER A 160 -58.90 -31.57 3.26
C SER A 160 -60.01 -32.28 4.02
N CYS A 161 -60.90 -32.95 3.28
CA CYS A 161 -61.88 -33.86 3.85
C CYS A 161 -61.09 -35.05 4.39
N LYS A 162 -60.87 -35.07 5.71
CA LYS A 162 -60.43 -36.27 6.39
C LYS A 162 -61.59 -37.26 6.32
N SER A 163 -61.48 -38.26 5.43
CA SER A 163 -62.34 -39.43 5.47
C SER A 163 -62.07 -40.14 6.79
N ASP A 164 -62.97 -39.93 7.74
CA ASP A 164 -63.11 -40.78 8.91
C ASP A 164 -63.58 -42.15 8.41
N ALA A 165 -62.61 -43.02 8.16
CA ALA A 165 -62.83 -44.43 7.87
C ALA A 165 -63.00 -45.17 9.20
N LEU A 166 -64.23 -45.67 9.40
CA LEU A 166 -64.67 -46.88 10.10
C LEU A 166 -63.92 -47.31 11.36
#